data_AF-A0A060Z7V7-F1
#
_entry.id   AF-A0A060Z7V7-F1
#
_cell.length_a   1.000
_cell.length_b   1.000
_cell.length_c   1.000
_cell.angle_alpha   90.00
_cell.angle_beta   90.00
_cell.angle_gamma   90.00
#
_symmetry.space_group_name_H-M   'P 1'
#
loop_
_entity.id
_entity.type
_entity.pdbx_description
1 polymer ?
#
loop_
_entity_poly.entity_id
_entity_poly.type
_entity_poly.pdbx_seq_one_letter_code
_entity_poly.pdbx_strand_id
1 'polypeptide(L)'
;MKSTSRDAVLIFSESLVPTVRKALCDPLEEVREAAAKTFEQLHATIGHQALDDILPALLKQLDDEETAEFALDGLKQVMAVKSRSVLPYLVPKLTAPPVNTRVLAFLSAVAGDALTRHLGVILPALYSSLKDKLGTEEGQQELASCQAVILSVEDEVGQRIIIEDLLEATRSPDAGLRQAAATILNGYFSRTRLDYSAHTRNLLSGLIRLLNDSNPEVLVQSWDAINSITKVSSWHQEHYRN
;
A
#
# COMPACT_ATOMS: atom_id res chain seq x y z
N MET A 1 0.18 -8.28 35.81
CA MET A 1 -1.18 -8.50 36.36
C MET A 1 -2.17 -8.57 35.20
N LYS A 2 -2.67 -9.75 34.83
CA LYS A 2 -3.85 -9.89 33.95
C LYS A 2 -5.05 -10.15 34.87
N SER A 3 -5.71 -9.08 35.31
CA SER A 3 -6.69 -9.16 36.42
C SER A 3 -8.16 -9.12 35.98
N THR A 4 -8.46 -9.11 34.69
CA THR A 4 -9.84 -9.02 34.19
C THR A 4 -10.21 -10.30 33.45
N SER A 5 -11.31 -10.95 33.83
CA SER A 5 -11.84 -12.13 33.14
C SER A 5 -12.36 -11.75 31.74
N ARG A 6 -12.31 -12.70 30.80
CA ARG A 6 -12.85 -12.51 29.43
C ARG A 6 -14.31 -12.03 29.46
N ASP A 7 -15.10 -12.57 30.38
CA ASP A 7 -16.51 -12.21 30.56
C ASP A 7 -16.68 -10.77 31.04
N ALA A 8 -15.80 -10.28 31.91
CA ALA A 8 -15.82 -8.87 32.32
C ALA A 8 -15.45 -7.94 31.15
N VAL A 9 -14.47 -8.30 30.31
CA VAL A 9 -14.14 -7.50 29.11
C VAL A 9 -15.30 -7.47 28.12
N LEU A 10 -16.05 -8.57 27.97
CA LEU A 10 -17.26 -8.61 27.12
C LEU A 10 -18.40 -7.75 27.68
N ILE A 11 -18.54 -7.65 29.02
CA ILE A 11 -19.53 -6.77 29.65
C ILE A 11 -19.13 -5.29 29.50
N PHE A 12 -17.84 -4.97 29.59
CA PHE A 12 -17.36 -3.60 29.46
C PHE A 12 -17.09 -3.17 28.01
N SER A 13 -17.00 -4.10 27.04
CA SER A 13 -16.71 -3.77 25.64
C SER A 13 -17.76 -2.81 25.05
N GLU A 14 -19.02 -2.91 25.47
CA GLU A 14 -20.10 -1.98 25.08
C GLU A 14 -19.79 -0.53 25.47
N SER A 15 -19.04 -0.32 26.55
CA SER A 15 -18.59 1.01 27.02
C SER A 15 -17.19 1.40 26.51
N LEU A 16 -16.31 0.41 26.31
CA LEU A 16 -14.92 0.63 25.89
C LEU A 16 -14.80 0.89 24.39
N VAL A 17 -15.56 0.19 23.56
CA VAL A 17 -15.51 0.35 22.09
C VAL A 17 -15.82 1.80 21.67
N PRO A 18 -16.91 2.45 22.12
CA PRO A 18 -17.16 3.85 21.77
C PRO A 18 -16.04 4.79 22.22
N THR A 19 -15.48 4.54 23.40
CA THR A 19 -14.36 5.33 23.96
C THR A 19 -13.11 5.20 23.09
N VAL A 20 -12.76 3.97 22.68
CA VAL A 20 -11.60 3.73 21.81
C VAL A 20 -11.82 4.32 20.41
N ARG A 21 -13.02 4.19 19.83
CA ARG A 21 -13.35 4.82 18.53
C ARG A 21 -13.11 6.32 18.57
N LYS A 22 -13.61 7.01 19.61
CA LYS A 22 -13.45 8.46 19.78
C LYS A 22 -11.98 8.82 19.99
N ALA A 23 -11.29 8.10 20.87
CA ALA A 23 -9.89 8.37 21.21
C ALA A 23 -8.93 8.14 20.02
N LEU A 24 -9.24 7.22 19.11
CA LEU A 24 -8.47 7.02 17.88
C LEU A 24 -8.58 8.18 16.88
N CYS A 25 -9.61 9.03 16.99
CA CYS A 25 -9.79 10.23 16.18
C CYS A 25 -9.52 11.51 16.98
N ASP A 26 -8.86 11.40 18.14
CA ASP A 26 -8.59 12.55 19.00
C ASP A 26 -7.56 13.49 18.34
N PRO A 27 -7.68 14.83 18.50
CA PRO A 27 -6.69 15.77 17.97
C PRO A 27 -5.27 15.53 18.48
N LEU A 28 -5.12 15.04 19.72
CA LEU A 28 -3.82 14.77 20.34
C LEU A 28 -3.28 13.39 19.92
N GLU A 29 -2.08 13.38 19.33
CA GLU A 29 -1.41 12.14 18.90
C GLU A 29 -1.21 11.14 20.06
N GLU A 30 -0.82 11.63 21.24
CA GLU A 30 -0.63 10.80 22.44
C GLU A 30 -1.91 10.04 22.85
N VAL A 31 -3.08 10.64 22.62
CA VAL A 31 -4.38 9.99 22.89
C VAL A 31 -4.64 8.91 21.85
N ARG A 32 -4.34 9.16 20.56
CA ARG A 32 -4.48 8.17 19.49
C ARG A 32 -3.54 6.97 19.71
N GLU A 33 -2.30 7.19 20.12
CA GLU A 33 -1.36 6.13 20.47
C GLU A 33 -1.85 5.28 21.65
N ALA A 34 -2.34 5.92 22.72
CA ALA A 34 -2.90 5.22 23.87
C ALA A 34 -4.15 4.41 23.49
N ALA A 35 -4.99 4.95 22.60
CA ALA A 35 -6.15 4.26 22.06
C ALA A 35 -5.75 3.06 21.20
N ALA A 36 -4.69 3.16 20.40
CA ALA A 36 -4.16 2.03 19.62
C ALA A 36 -3.62 0.90 20.52
N LYS A 37 -2.92 1.22 21.61
CA LYS A 37 -2.51 0.23 22.63
C LYS A 37 -3.72 -0.42 23.30
N THR A 38 -4.77 0.35 23.55
CA THR A 38 -6.03 -0.17 24.13
C THR A 38 -6.74 -1.09 23.13
N PHE A 39 -6.81 -0.69 21.85
CA PHE A 39 -7.31 -1.52 20.76
C PHE A 39 -6.55 -2.85 20.68
N GLU A 40 -5.22 -2.83 20.80
CA GLU A 40 -4.42 -4.05 20.80
C GLU A 40 -4.85 -5.02 21.91
N GLN A 41 -5.09 -4.51 23.13
CA GLN A 41 -5.53 -5.31 24.27
C GLN A 41 -6.95 -5.84 24.10
N LEU A 42 -7.86 -5.02 23.54
CA LEU A 42 -9.21 -5.45 23.19
C LEU A 42 -9.16 -6.56 22.15
N HIS A 43 -8.44 -6.37 21.04
CA HIS A 43 -8.27 -7.39 20.01
C HIS A 43 -7.63 -8.67 20.56
N ALA A 44 -6.69 -8.58 21.50
CA ALA A 44 -6.13 -9.77 22.16
C ALA A 44 -7.15 -10.56 23.00
N THR A 45 -8.25 -9.93 23.42
CA THR A 45 -9.28 -10.52 24.29
C THR A 45 -10.51 -10.99 23.53
N ILE A 46 -11.02 -10.16 22.61
CA ILE A 46 -12.26 -10.43 21.84
C ILE A 46 -11.99 -10.74 20.37
N GLY A 47 -10.72 -10.71 19.92
CA GLY A 47 -10.32 -11.13 18.58
C GLY A 47 -10.88 -10.24 17.47
N HIS A 48 -11.29 -10.89 16.38
CA HIS A 48 -11.80 -10.24 15.17
C HIS A 48 -12.98 -9.29 15.45
N GLN A 49 -13.79 -9.58 16.48
CA GLN A 49 -14.90 -8.72 16.88
C GLN A 49 -14.43 -7.28 17.15
N ALA A 50 -13.25 -7.06 17.72
CA ALA A 50 -12.70 -5.72 17.93
C ALA A 50 -12.46 -4.96 16.60
N LEU A 51 -12.14 -5.67 15.52
CA LEU A 51 -11.96 -5.08 14.20
C LEU A 51 -13.29 -4.59 13.64
N ASP A 52 -14.31 -5.46 13.66
CA ASP A 52 -15.67 -5.15 13.23
C ASP A 52 -16.28 -4.01 14.05
N ASP A 53 -15.98 -4.01 15.35
CA ASP A 53 -16.49 -3.02 16.28
C ASP A 53 -15.71 -1.71 16.25
N ILE A 54 -14.55 -1.56 15.60
CA ILE A 54 -13.78 -0.30 15.68
C ILE A 54 -13.48 0.26 14.30
N LEU A 55 -12.93 -0.55 13.39
CA LEU A 55 -12.40 -0.09 12.12
C LEU A 55 -13.45 0.53 11.17
N PRO A 56 -14.70 0.03 11.06
CA PRO A 56 -15.72 0.68 10.23
C PRO A 56 -15.99 2.14 10.61
N ALA A 57 -15.96 2.46 11.90
CA ALA A 57 -16.19 3.82 12.36
C ALA A 57 -15.05 4.73 11.93
N LEU A 58 -13.79 4.29 12.08
CA LEU A 58 -12.61 5.05 11.63
C LEU A 58 -12.62 5.24 10.11
N LEU A 59 -12.91 4.18 9.35
CA LEU A 59 -12.98 4.27 7.89
C LEU A 59 -14.04 5.29 7.43
N LYS A 60 -15.18 5.34 8.10
CA LYS A 60 -16.24 6.32 7.81
C LYS A 60 -15.82 7.77 8.15
N GLN A 61 -14.96 7.97 9.15
CA GLN A 61 -14.44 9.31 9.48
C GLN A 61 -13.45 9.83 8.42
N LEU A 62 -12.92 8.97 7.55
CA LEU A 62 -12.09 9.41 6.42
C LEU A 62 -12.86 10.22 5.38
N ASP A 63 -14.20 10.11 5.36
CA ASP A 63 -15.08 10.84 4.44
C ASP A 63 -15.39 12.27 4.94
N ASP A 64 -14.98 12.62 6.16
CA ASP A 64 -15.25 13.91 6.80
C ASP A 64 -13.97 14.76 6.84
N GLU A 65 -13.96 15.90 6.15
CA GLU A 65 -12.79 16.77 6.00
C GLU A 65 -12.17 17.21 7.33
N GLU A 66 -12.97 17.40 8.39
CA GLU A 66 -12.47 17.87 9.69
C GLU A 66 -11.80 16.75 10.49
N THR A 67 -12.24 15.49 10.30
CA THR A 67 -11.79 14.35 11.11
C THR A 67 -10.92 13.36 10.36
N ALA A 68 -10.86 13.45 9.02
CA ALA A 68 -10.15 12.53 8.16
C ALA A 68 -8.67 12.41 8.50
N GLU A 69 -7.99 13.52 8.79
CA GLU A 69 -6.56 13.49 9.14
C GLU A 69 -6.30 12.76 10.46
N PHE A 70 -7.15 13.00 11.47
CA PHE A 70 -7.03 12.32 12.77
C PHE A 70 -7.40 10.84 12.67
N ALA A 71 -8.45 10.50 11.91
CA ALA A 71 -8.85 9.12 11.69
C ALA A 71 -7.80 8.34 10.88
N LEU A 72 -7.19 8.98 9.89
CA LEU A 72 -6.12 8.39 9.09
C LEU A 72 -4.87 8.11 9.95
N ASP A 73 -4.46 9.05 10.79
CA ASP A 73 -3.37 8.81 11.75
C ASP A 73 -3.76 7.75 12.79
N GLY A 74 -4.99 7.75 13.30
CA GLY A 74 -5.52 6.70 14.17
C GLY A 74 -5.42 5.30 13.56
N LEU A 75 -5.76 5.15 12.27
CA LEU A 75 -5.58 3.90 11.53
C LEU A 75 -4.11 3.51 11.40
N LYS A 76 -3.21 4.48 11.18
CA LYS A 76 -1.76 4.25 11.17
C LYS A 76 -1.25 3.78 12.53
N GLN A 77 -1.71 4.35 13.63
CA GLN A 77 -1.34 3.89 14.98
C GLN A 77 -1.82 2.45 15.24
N VAL A 78 -3.05 2.12 14.82
CA VAL A 78 -3.59 0.74 14.89
C VAL A 78 -2.77 -0.23 14.03
N MET A 79 -2.38 0.20 12.83
CA MET A 79 -1.52 -0.57 11.93
C MET A 79 -0.14 -0.82 12.53
N ALA A 80 0.47 0.19 13.17
CA ALA A 80 1.78 0.07 13.80
C ALA A 80 1.82 -0.99 14.92
N VAL A 81 0.70 -1.20 15.63
CA VAL A 81 0.61 -2.20 16.70
C VAL A 81 0.12 -3.58 16.22
N LYS A 82 -0.65 -3.67 15.11
CA LYS A 82 -1.34 -4.92 14.73
C LYS A 82 -1.46 -5.20 13.22
N SER A 83 -0.53 -4.72 12.39
CA SER A 83 -0.61 -4.80 10.92
C SER A 83 -1.04 -6.18 10.37
N ARG A 84 -0.46 -7.28 10.87
CA ARG A 84 -0.75 -8.66 10.42
C ARG A 84 -2.21 -9.11 10.64
N SER A 85 -2.90 -8.58 11.65
CA SER A 85 -4.31 -8.89 11.91
C SER A 85 -5.25 -7.89 11.25
N VAL A 86 -4.80 -6.64 11.06
CA VAL A 86 -5.61 -5.54 10.54
C VAL A 86 -5.63 -5.52 9.00
N LEU A 87 -4.50 -5.83 8.34
CA LEU A 87 -4.42 -5.82 6.87
C LEU A 87 -5.42 -6.76 6.18
N PRO A 88 -5.62 -8.02 6.62
CA PRO A 88 -6.64 -8.89 6.02
C PRO A 88 -8.06 -8.29 6.04
N TYR A 89 -8.34 -7.41 7.01
CA TYR A 89 -9.62 -6.72 7.13
C TYR A 89 -9.69 -5.45 6.29
N LEU A 90 -8.61 -4.65 6.28
CA LEU A 90 -8.56 -3.38 5.56
C LEU A 90 -8.40 -3.55 4.05
N VAL A 91 -7.52 -4.46 3.59
CA VAL A 91 -7.18 -4.61 2.18
C VAL A 91 -8.43 -4.78 1.31
N PRO A 92 -9.36 -5.73 1.58
CA PRO A 92 -10.55 -5.90 0.73
C PRO A 92 -11.43 -4.65 0.64
N LYS A 93 -11.46 -3.81 1.69
CA LYS A 93 -12.26 -2.58 1.72
C LYS A 93 -11.59 -1.44 0.96
N LEU A 94 -10.26 -1.35 1.03
CA LEU A 94 -9.49 -0.30 0.39
C LEU A 94 -9.21 -0.60 -1.09
N THR A 95 -9.19 -1.88 -1.48
CA THR A 95 -9.02 -2.32 -2.88
C THR A 95 -10.35 -2.50 -3.63
N ALA A 96 -11.49 -2.40 -2.94
CA ALA A 96 -12.79 -2.40 -3.60
C ALA A 96 -12.99 -1.09 -4.38
N PRO A 97 -13.52 -1.14 -5.62
CA PRO A 97 -13.81 0.09 -6.37
C PRO A 97 -14.88 0.96 -5.67
N PRO A 98 -14.69 2.29 -5.58
CA PRO A 98 -13.49 3.05 -5.97
C PRO A 98 -12.32 2.78 -5.01
N VAL A 99 -11.15 2.47 -5.57
CA VAL A 99 -9.95 2.10 -4.80
C VAL A 99 -9.46 3.31 -4.01
N ASN A 100 -9.27 3.13 -2.70
CA ASN A 100 -8.78 4.20 -1.83
C ASN A 100 -7.25 4.19 -1.74
N THR A 101 -6.60 4.53 -2.85
CA THR A 101 -5.14 4.47 -3.02
C THR A 101 -4.38 5.42 -2.11
N ARG A 102 -4.96 6.59 -1.79
CA ARG A 102 -4.39 7.53 -0.81
C ARG A 102 -4.25 6.91 0.57
N VAL A 103 -5.28 6.23 1.06
CA VAL A 103 -5.25 5.57 2.38
C VAL A 103 -4.31 4.37 2.33
N LEU A 104 -4.32 3.57 1.25
CA LEU A 104 -3.36 2.49 1.06
C LEU A 104 -1.91 2.98 1.12
N ALA A 105 -1.59 4.07 0.43
CA ALA A 105 -0.26 4.68 0.41
C ALA A 105 0.19 5.14 1.80
N PHE A 106 -0.71 5.70 2.60
CA PHE A 106 -0.38 6.14 3.95
C PHE A 106 -0.15 4.96 4.90
N LEU A 107 -1.00 3.94 4.83
CA LEU A 107 -0.91 2.78 5.71
C LEU A 107 0.21 1.81 5.31
N SER A 108 0.60 1.76 4.04
CA SER A 108 1.69 0.91 3.55
C SER A 108 3.03 1.27 4.20
N ALA A 109 3.24 2.56 4.50
CA ALA A 109 4.45 3.07 5.16
C ALA A 109 4.70 2.47 6.57
N VAL A 110 3.66 1.97 7.24
CA VAL A 110 3.76 1.33 8.57
C VAL A 110 3.38 -0.15 8.56
N ALA A 111 3.05 -0.70 7.39
CA ALA A 111 2.62 -2.09 7.26
C ALA A 111 3.78 -3.09 7.41
N GLY A 112 4.99 -2.68 7.01
CA GLY A 112 6.17 -3.54 6.99
C GLY A 112 6.00 -4.77 6.08
N ASP A 113 6.64 -5.88 6.46
CA ASP A 113 6.63 -7.16 5.75
C ASP A 113 5.23 -7.79 5.60
N ALA A 114 4.26 -7.36 6.40
CA ALA A 114 2.89 -7.86 6.35
C ALA A 114 2.19 -7.49 5.04
N LEU A 115 2.58 -6.38 4.40
CA LEU A 115 2.00 -5.92 3.15
C LEU A 115 2.23 -6.91 1.99
N THR A 116 3.40 -7.57 1.98
CA THR A 116 3.84 -8.48 0.91
C THR A 116 2.86 -9.62 0.64
N ARG A 117 2.14 -10.08 1.68
CA ARG A 117 1.12 -11.14 1.58
C ARG A 117 -0.16 -10.70 0.85
N HIS A 118 -0.36 -9.39 0.73
CA HIS A 118 -1.56 -8.80 0.14
C HIS A 118 -1.33 -8.19 -1.24
N LEU A 119 -0.08 -8.17 -1.72
CA LEU A 119 0.30 -7.57 -3.00
C LEU A 119 -0.49 -8.13 -4.20
N GLY A 120 -0.83 -9.42 -4.18
CA GLY A 120 -1.62 -10.04 -5.26
C GLY A 120 -3.03 -9.47 -5.44
N VAL A 121 -3.58 -8.75 -4.45
CA VAL A 121 -4.87 -8.04 -4.57
C VAL A 121 -4.65 -6.54 -4.68
N ILE A 122 -3.62 -6.01 -4.02
CA ILE A 122 -3.31 -4.59 -4.02
C ILE A 122 -2.85 -4.14 -5.41
N LEU A 123 -1.90 -4.83 -6.04
CA LEU A 123 -1.32 -4.39 -7.32
C LEU A 123 -2.39 -4.27 -8.42
N PRO A 124 -3.30 -5.26 -8.62
CA PRO A 124 -4.42 -5.12 -9.54
C PRO A 124 -5.30 -3.90 -9.29
N ALA A 125 -5.60 -3.61 -8.03
CA ALA A 125 -6.39 -2.44 -7.68
C ALA A 125 -5.65 -1.14 -8.02
N LEU A 126 -4.33 -1.07 -7.78
CA LEU A 126 -3.51 0.11 -8.06
C LEU A 126 -3.46 0.46 -9.55
N TYR A 127 -3.09 -0.50 -10.42
CA TYR A 127 -3.01 -0.19 -11.85
C TYR A 127 -4.38 -0.05 -12.51
N SER A 128 -5.44 -0.67 -11.97
CA SER A 128 -6.81 -0.41 -12.42
C SER A 128 -7.24 1.02 -12.05
N SER A 129 -6.98 1.46 -10.81
CA SER A 129 -7.29 2.82 -10.37
C SER A 129 -6.53 3.88 -11.16
N LEU A 130 -5.23 3.66 -11.37
CA LEU A 130 -4.42 4.56 -12.19
C LEU A 130 -4.90 4.61 -13.63
N LYS A 131 -5.23 3.46 -14.24
CA LYS A 131 -5.77 3.39 -15.59
C LYS A 131 -6.98 4.31 -15.76
N ASP A 132 -7.93 4.25 -14.83
CA ASP A 132 -9.17 5.05 -14.89
C ASP A 132 -8.89 6.56 -14.75
N LYS A 133 -7.74 6.94 -14.19
CA LYS A 133 -7.32 8.33 -14.00
C LYS A 133 -6.25 8.81 -14.99
N LEU A 134 -5.82 7.97 -15.95
CA LEU A 134 -4.85 8.38 -16.97
C LEU A 134 -5.38 9.56 -17.79
N GLY A 135 -4.55 10.61 -17.93
CA GLY A 135 -4.92 11.82 -18.68
C GLY A 135 -5.87 12.78 -17.96
N THR A 136 -6.26 12.48 -16.72
CA THR A 136 -7.05 13.38 -15.87
C THR A 136 -6.14 14.26 -15.00
N GLU A 137 -6.69 15.33 -14.41
CA GLU A 137 -5.96 16.19 -13.46
C GLU A 137 -5.49 15.42 -12.22
N GLU A 138 -6.23 14.39 -11.79
CA GLU A 138 -5.90 13.55 -10.63
C GLU A 138 -4.84 12.48 -10.94
N GLY A 139 -4.52 12.21 -12.21
CA GLY A 139 -3.66 11.10 -12.60
C GLY A 139 -2.26 11.14 -11.97
N GLN A 140 -1.70 12.33 -11.76
CA GLN A 140 -0.39 12.49 -11.11
C GLN A 140 -0.44 12.15 -9.62
N GLN A 141 -1.51 12.56 -8.92
CA GLN A 141 -1.70 12.25 -7.50
C GLN A 141 -1.98 10.76 -7.29
N GLU A 142 -2.74 10.15 -8.21
CA GLU A 142 -2.99 8.72 -8.21
C GLU A 142 -1.69 7.94 -8.38
N LEU A 143 -0.87 8.33 -9.36
CA LEU A 143 0.44 7.72 -9.59
C LEU A 143 1.35 7.83 -8.35
N ALA A 144 1.37 9.00 -7.70
CA ALA A 144 2.15 9.19 -6.48
C ALA A 144 1.70 8.25 -5.35
N SER A 145 0.39 8.03 -5.21
CA SER A 145 -0.18 7.09 -4.24
C SER A 145 0.20 5.65 -4.56
N CYS A 146 0.05 5.23 -5.83
CA CYS A 146 0.48 3.89 -6.28
C CYS A 146 1.98 3.66 -6.03
N GLN A 147 2.81 4.66 -6.32
CA GLN A 147 4.26 4.60 -6.10
C GLN A 147 4.61 4.48 -4.61
N ALA A 148 3.95 5.22 -3.73
CA ALA A 148 4.19 5.12 -2.30
C ALA A 148 3.91 3.71 -1.75
N VAL A 149 2.86 3.04 -2.24
CA VAL A 149 2.54 1.65 -1.84
C VAL A 149 3.61 0.66 -2.27
N ILE A 150 4.07 0.72 -3.52
CA ILE A 150 5.07 -0.23 -4.01
C ILE A 150 6.48 0.05 -3.47
N LEU A 151 6.80 1.32 -3.20
CA LEU A 151 8.11 1.71 -2.65
C LEU A 151 8.24 1.41 -1.17
N SER A 152 7.13 1.24 -0.43
CA SER A 152 7.20 0.79 0.97
C SER A 152 7.53 -0.70 1.14
N VAL A 153 7.60 -1.45 0.04
CA VAL A 153 7.98 -2.87 0.06
C VAL A 153 9.48 -2.99 -0.17
N GLU A 154 10.20 -3.38 0.88
CA GLU A 154 11.66 -3.45 0.89
C GLU A 154 12.22 -4.87 0.88
N ASP A 155 11.37 -5.89 1.06
CA ASP A 155 11.80 -7.28 1.06
C ASP A 155 11.90 -7.88 -0.35
N GLU A 156 12.84 -8.81 -0.54
CA GLU A 156 13.14 -9.44 -1.83
C GLU A 156 11.93 -10.20 -2.42
N VAL A 157 11.11 -10.81 -1.56
CA VAL A 157 9.91 -11.55 -2.01
C VAL A 157 8.89 -10.57 -2.60
N GLY A 158 8.63 -9.47 -1.89
CA GLY A 158 7.74 -8.42 -2.33
C GLY A 158 8.23 -7.70 -3.58
N GLN A 159 9.54 -7.40 -3.67
CA GLN A 159 10.14 -6.86 -4.89
C GLN A 159 9.90 -7.78 -6.10
N ARG A 160 10.14 -9.08 -5.96
CA ARG A 160 9.88 -10.06 -7.04
C ARG A 160 8.41 -10.05 -7.46
N ILE A 161 7.49 -10.06 -6.49
CA ILE A 161 6.03 -10.03 -6.77
C ILE A 161 5.65 -8.77 -7.54
N ILE A 162 6.12 -7.59 -7.11
CA ILE A 162 5.85 -6.31 -7.78
C ILE A 162 6.34 -6.35 -9.24
N ILE A 163 7.57 -6.82 -9.45
CA ILE A 163 8.18 -6.86 -10.78
C ILE A 163 7.42 -7.82 -11.70
N GLU A 164 7.14 -9.04 -11.23
CA GLU A 164 6.49 -10.06 -12.03
C GLU A 164 5.05 -9.66 -12.39
N ASP A 165 4.29 -9.16 -11.41
CA ASP A 165 2.90 -8.76 -11.59
C ASP A 165 2.77 -7.55 -12.53
N LEU A 166 3.58 -6.51 -12.35
CA LEU A 166 3.57 -5.35 -13.24
C LEU A 166 4.02 -5.72 -14.66
N LEU A 167 5.07 -6.55 -14.81
CA LEU A 167 5.50 -7.04 -16.13
C LEU A 167 4.41 -7.87 -16.81
N GLU A 168 3.66 -8.67 -16.07
CA GLU A 168 2.53 -9.41 -16.62
C GLU A 168 1.37 -8.48 -17.00
N ALA A 169 1.06 -7.48 -16.16
CA ALA A 169 0.05 -6.47 -16.47
C ALA A 169 0.39 -5.67 -17.75
N THR A 170 1.68 -5.46 -18.05
CA THR A 170 2.11 -4.85 -19.33
C THR A 170 1.81 -5.71 -20.57
N ARG A 171 1.38 -6.98 -20.41
CA ARG A 171 0.96 -7.86 -21.52
C ARG A 171 -0.55 -7.85 -21.75
N SER A 172 -1.31 -7.10 -20.97
CA SER A 172 -2.76 -7.03 -21.07
C SER A 172 -3.22 -6.63 -22.49
N PRO A 173 -4.33 -7.19 -23.01
CA PRO A 173 -4.92 -6.71 -24.26
C PRO A 173 -5.40 -5.26 -24.16
N ASP A 174 -5.68 -4.77 -22.96
CA ASP A 174 -6.11 -3.41 -22.69
C ASP A 174 -4.94 -2.43 -22.68
N ALA A 175 -4.93 -1.50 -23.64
CA ALA A 175 -3.86 -0.51 -23.80
C ALA A 175 -3.73 0.44 -22.59
N GLY A 176 -4.82 0.78 -21.90
CA GLY A 176 -4.80 1.63 -20.73
C GLY A 176 -4.20 0.90 -19.52
N LEU A 177 -4.49 -0.39 -19.37
CA LEU A 177 -3.88 -1.22 -18.32
C LEU A 177 -2.38 -1.38 -18.56
N ARG A 178 -1.96 -1.66 -19.81
CA ARG A 178 -0.55 -1.70 -20.17
C ARG A 178 0.17 -0.40 -19.85
N GLN A 179 -0.44 0.74 -20.19
CA GLN A 179 0.10 2.06 -19.88
C GLN A 179 0.23 2.28 -18.38
N ALA A 180 -0.83 2.05 -17.60
CA ALA A 180 -0.78 2.22 -16.14
C ALA A 180 0.32 1.35 -15.50
N ALA A 181 0.40 0.07 -15.89
CA ALA A 181 1.43 -0.84 -15.39
C ALA A 181 2.85 -0.38 -15.77
N ALA A 182 3.07 0.04 -17.02
CA ALA A 182 4.36 0.57 -17.46
C ALA A 182 4.75 1.87 -16.73
N THR A 183 3.79 2.78 -16.50
CA THR A 183 4.01 4.03 -15.74
C THR A 183 4.39 3.74 -14.28
N ILE A 184 3.69 2.79 -13.63
CA ILE A 184 4.01 2.38 -12.26
C ILE A 184 5.39 1.74 -12.19
N LEU A 185 5.73 0.86 -13.15
CA LEU A 185 7.01 0.18 -13.22
C LEU A 185 8.18 1.17 -13.43
N ASN A 186 8.02 2.16 -14.32
CA ASN A 186 8.97 3.26 -14.48
C ASN A 186 9.14 4.05 -13.18
N GLY A 187 8.03 4.40 -12.54
CA GLY A 187 8.01 5.07 -11.24
C GLY A 187 8.76 4.31 -10.14
N TYR A 188 8.65 2.99 -10.14
CA TYR A 188 9.37 2.12 -9.21
C TYR A 188 10.88 2.18 -9.44
N PHE A 189 11.33 1.94 -10.67
CA PHE A 189 12.77 1.87 -10.98
C PHE A 189 13.50 3.21 -10.95
N SER A 190 12.78 4.31 -11.19
CA SER A 190 13.35 5.66 -11.06
C SER A 190 13.60 6.08 -9.61
N ARG A 191 13.03 5.39 -8.62
CA ARG A 191 13.07 5.79 -7.20
C ARG A 191 13.57 4.70 -6.25
N THR A 192 13.47 3.44 -6.63
CA THR A 192 13.92 2.33 -5.80
C THR A 192 15.44 2.40 -5.60
N ARG A 193 15.87 2.08 -4.37
CA ARG A 193 17.28 1.95 -4.00
C ARG A 193 17.65 0.49 -3.70
N LEU A 194 16.70 -0.42 -3.88
CA LEU A 194 16.87 -1.83 -3.62
C LEU A 194 17.71 -2.44 -4.74
N ASP A 195 18.54 -3.44 -4.41
CA ASP A 195 19.18 -4.26 -5.42
C ASP A 195 18.11 -5.09 -6.14
N TYR A 196 18.08 -5.04 -7.47
CA TYR A 196 17.21 -5.82 -8.34
C TYR A 196 18.01 -6.58 -9.40
N SER A 197 19.32 -6.76 -9.19
CA SER A 197 20.24 -7.40 -10.14
C SER A 197 19.78 -8.79 -10.56
N ALA A 198 19.15 -9.54 -9.66
CA ALA A 198 18.55 -10.83 -9.94
C ALA A 198 17.42 -10.78 -10.99
N HIS A 199 16.74 -9.63 -11.10
CA HIS A 199 15.59 -9.41 -11.98
C HIS A 199 15.93 -8.69 -13.28
N THR A 200 17.13 -8.09 -13.40
CA THR A 200 17.53 -7.23 -14.54
C THR A 200 17.31 -7.88 -15.91
N ARG A 201 17.63 -9.16 -16.08
CA ARG A 201 17.43 -9.85 -17.37
C ARG A 201 15.95 -9.92 -17.74
N ASN A 202 15.09 -10.28 -16.79
CA ASN A 202 13.65 -10.37 -17.02
C ASN A 202 13.05 -8.99 -17.28
N LEU A 203 13.47 -7.99 -16.49
CA LEU A 203 13.07 -6.59 -16.65
C LEU A 203 13.40 -6.05 -18.04
N LEU A 204 14.66 -6.15 -18.47
CA LEU A 204 15.07 -5.67 -19.77
C LEU A 204 14.33 -6.41 -20.90
N SER A 205 14.20 -7.73 -20.81
CA SER A 205 13.46 -8.50 -21.83
C SER A 205 11.98 -8.10 -21.89
N GLY A 206 11.37 -7.86 -20.73
CA GLY A 206 9.99 -7.41 -20.60
C GLY A 206 9.78 -6.02 -21.19
N LEU A 207 10.64 -5.06 -20.82
CA LEU A 207 10.57 -3.67 -21.26
C LEU A 207 10.93 -3.50 -22.74
N ILE A 208 11.93 -4.23 -23.26
CA ILE A 208 12.29 -4.19 -24.69
C ILE A 208 11.12 -4.65 -25.56
N ARG A 209 10.34 -5.65 -25.12
CA ARG A 209 9.12 -6.06 -25.84
C ARG A 209 8.12 -4.92 -25.97
N LEU A 210 8.00 -4.08 -24.94
CA LEU A 210 7.09 -2.94 -24.93
C LEU A 210 7.50 -1.85 -25.91
N LEU A 211 8.75 -1.81 -26.39
CA LEU A 211 9.19 -0.85 -27.42
C LEU A 211 8.52 -1.05 -28.79
N ASN A 212 7.71 -2.12 -28.94
CA ASN A 212 6.89 -2.38 -30.11
C ASN A 212 5.38 -2.26 -29.82
N ASP A 213 4.99 -1.62 -28.71
CA ASP A 213 3.58 -1.39 -28.39
C ASP A 213 2.95 -0.38 -29.37
N SER A 214 1.67 -0.61 -29.68
CA SER A 214 0.83 0.32 -30.43
C SER A 214 0.59 1.66 -29.73
N ASN A 215 0.63 1.69 -28.39
CA ASN A 215 0.39 2.89 -27.60
C ASN A 215 1.72 3.64 -27.38
N PRO A 216 1.88 4.88 -27.89
CA PRO A 216 3.12 5.63 -27.76
C PRO A 216 3.51 5.94 -26.32
N GLU A 217 2.54 6.08 -25.40
CA GLU A 217 2.86 6.34 -23.99
C GLU A 217 3.51 5.12 -23.33
N VAL A 218 3.09 3.90 -23.71
CA VAL A 218 3.74 2.66 -23.24
C VAL A 218 5.20 2.61 -23.71
N LEU A 219 5.48 3.08 -24.94
CA LEU A 219 6.85 3.17 -25.47
C LEU A 219 7.71 4.10 -24.62
N VAL A 220 7.20 5.31 -24.32
CA VAL A 220 7.92 6.31 -23.52
C VAL A 220 8.20 5.78 -22.12
N GLN A 221 7.18 5.25 -21.44
CA GLN A 221 7.33 4.75 -20.07
C GLN A 221 8.30 3.55 -19.99
N SER A 222 8.24 2.64 -20.97
CA SER A 222 9.16 1.50 -21.01
C SER A 222 10.60 1.92 -21.32
N TRP A 223 10.79 2.90 -22.22
CA TRP A 223 12.09 3.48 -22.52
C TRP A 223 12.71 4.17 -21.28
N ASP A 224 11.93 4.99 -20.57
CA ASP A 224 12.39 5.68 -19.37
C ASP A 224 12.71 4.71 -18.22
N ALA A 225 11.94 3.61 -18.10
CA ALA A 225 12.26 2.54 -17.17
C ALA A 225 13.60 1.87 -17.51
N ILE A 226 13.87 1.56 -18.80
CA ILE A 226 15.16 1.00 -19.25
C ILE A 226 16.31 1.96 -18.91
N ASN A 227 16.14 3.25 -19.17
CA ASN A 227 17.15 4.27 -18.84
C ASN A 227 17.43 4.33 -17.33
N SER A 228 16.39 4.17 -16.50
CA SER A 228 16.54 4.16 -15.05
C SER A 228 17.33 2.94 -14.57
N ILE A 229 17.02 1.76 -15.12
CA ILE A 229 17.71 0.49 -14.81
C ILE A 229 19.19 0.52 -15.24
N THR A 230 19.48 1.04 -16.43
CA THR A 230 20.84 1.07 -17.00
C THR A 230 21.75 2.06 -16.29
N LYS A 231 21.24 3.24 -15.90
CA LYS A 231 22.00 4.21 -15.08
C LYS A 231 22.48 3.59 -13.78
N VAL A 232 21.62 2.87 -13.07
CA VAL A 232 21.98 2.19 -11.80
C VAL A 232 23.01 1.07 -12.04
N SER A 233 22.88 0.33 -13.15
CA SER A 233 23.81 -0.74 -13.50
C SER A 233 25.25 -0.24 -13.75
N SER A 234 25.41 0.96 -14.34
CA SER A 234 26.73 1.59 -14.48
C SER A 234 27.36 1.99 -13.13
N TRP A 235 26.56 2.46 -12.17
CA TRP A 235 27.05 2.83 -10.83
C TRP A 235 27.62 1.63 -10.05
N HIS A 236 26.94 0.48 -10.11
CA HIS A 236 27.43 -0.74 -9.44
C HIS A 236 28.72 -1.28 -10.07
N GLN A 237 28.86 -1.23 -11.41
CA GLN A 237 30.09 -1.70 -12.07
C GLN A 237 31.32 -0.86 -11.74
N GLU A 238 31.15 0.43 -11.43
CA GLU A 238 32.26 1.34 -11.11
C GLU A 238 32.71 1.23 -9.64
N HIS A 239 31.81 0.89 -8.71
CA HIS A 239 32.12 0.72 -7.29
C HIS A 239 32.71 -0.65 -6.92
N TYR A 240 32.48 -1.70 -7.71
CA TYR A 240 33.09 -3.03 -7.51
C TYR A 240 34.39 -3.25 -8.31
N ARG A 241 34.92 -2.19 -8.93
CA ARG A 241 36.20 -2.20 -9.66
C ARG A 241 37.39 -1.59 -8.89
N ASN A 242 37.17 -1.15 -7.66
CA ASN A 242 38.21 -0.69 -6.71
C ASN A 242 38.19 -1.54 -5.44
#